data_AF-A0A517WNG8-F1
#
_entry.id   AF-A0A517WNG8-F1
#
_cell.length_a   1.000
_cell.length_b   1.000
_cell.length_c   1.000
_cell.angle_alpha   90.00
_cell.angle_beta   90.00
_cell.angle_gamma   90.00
#
_symmetry.space_group_name_H-M   'P 1'
#
loop_
_entity.id
_entity.type
_entity.pdbx_description
1 polymer ?
#
loop_
_entity_poly.entity_id
_entity_poly.type
_entity_poly.pdbx_seq_one_letter_code
_entity_poly.pdbx_strand_id
1 'polypeptide(L)'
;MMKQITDHSRSNISEKQQGGKTNRGGSVVLIPMICLVLSLTIIGELLKQSSIEIKQLKKEQYRLQSIWLADAAAQRAITKLSNQTDYDGEIWTLLPEDIGGEFPGEVLIEIDRSIQKNNSIIIRTTASYPAKSTERVRIIREWPFQLRIIATKN
;
A
#
# COMPACT_ATOMS: atom_id res chain seq x y z
N MET A 1 31.40 -26.86 -92.23
CA MET A 1 32.09 -27.47 -91.07
C MET A 1 32.97 -26.41 -90.42
N MET A 2 32.55 -25.97 -89.23
CA MET A 2 33.24 -25.23 -88.16
C MET A 2 34.49 -24.36 -88.43
N LYS A 3 34.22 -23.05 -88.42
CA LYS A 3 34.89 -21.90 -87.76
C LYS A 3 36.42 -21.88 -87.55
N GLN A 4 36.99 -20.87 -88.20
CA GLN A 4 38.28 -20.26 -87.98
C GLN A 4 38.25 -19.14 -86.92
N ILE A 5 39.46 -18.86 -86.42
CA ILE A 5 39.99 -17.61 -85.84
C ILE A 5 39.69 -17.34 -84.36
N THR A 6 40.74 -17.63 -83.59
CA THR A 6 41.08 -17.08 -82.28
C THR A 6 41.72 -15.71 -82.50
N ASP A 7 41.05 -14.63 -82.06
CA ASP A 7 41.62 -13.51 -81.30
C ASP A 7 40.50 -12.48 -81.05
N HIS A 8 40.21 -12.15 -79.79
CA HIS A 8 39.84 -10.77 -79.45
C HIS A 8 39.79 -10.52 -77.94
N SER A 9 40.59 -9.53 -77.55
CA SER A 9 40.23 -8.44 -76.64
C SER A 9 39.78 -8.77 -75.22
N ARG A 10 40.75 -8.60 -74.31
CA ARG A 10 40.56 -7.95 -73.01
C ARG A 10 39.71 -6.68 -73.14
N SER A 11 38.55 -6.64 -72.50
CA SER A 11 37.95 -5.38 -72.05
C SER A 11 37.20 -5.58 -70.75
N ASN A 12 37.77 -4.99 -69.69
CA ASN A 12 37.21 -4.90 -68.35
C ASN A 12 35.84 -4.19 -68.40
N ILE A 13 34.79 -4.87 -67.97
CA ILE A 13 33.53 -4.19 -67.61
C ILE A 13 33.66 -3.75 -66.16
N SER A 14 33.87 -2.45 -66.02
CA SER A 14 33.90 -1.69 -64.78
C SER A 14 32.53 -1.75 -64.11
N GLU A 15 32.40 -2.54 -63.04
CA GLU A 15 31.37 -2.32 -62.02
C GLU A 15 31.67 -0.97 -61.35
N LYS A 16 30.97 0.07 -61.80
CA LYS A 16 30.81 1.32 -61.05
C LYS A 16 30.00 1.00 -59.78
N GLN A 17 30.69 0.59 -58.72
CA GLN A 17 30.16 0.73 -57.38
C GLN A 17 30.03 2.23 -57.08
N GLN A 18 28.78 2.69 -57.03
CA GLN A 18 28.43 4.02 -56.60
C GLN A 18 28.90 4.22 -55.16
N GLY A 19 29.90 5.09 -55.00
CA GLY A 19 30.32 5.59 -53.69
C GLY A 19 29.22 6.43 -53.05
N GLY A 20 28.35 5.80 -52.28
CA GLY A 20 27.58 6.46 -51.24
C GLY A 20 28.53 6.87 -50.13
N LYS A 21 28.79 8.18 -50.00
CA LYS A 21 29.66 8.78 -48.98
C LYS A 21 29.39 8.18 -47.60
N THR A 22 30.40 7.49 -47.09
CA THR A 22 30.43 6.84 -45.78
C THR A 22 30.57 7.88 -44.66
N ASN A 23 29.46 8.44 -44.21
CA ASN A 23 29.44 9.18 -42.95
C ASN A 23 29.38 8.17 -41.77
N ARG A 24 30.51 7.47 -41.52
CA ARG A 24 30.62 6.34 -40.57
C ARG A 24 30.98 6.75 -39.14
N GLY A 25 30.88 8.03 -38.79
CA GLY A 25 31.31 8.54 -37.47
C GLY A 25 30.21 8.80 -36.44
N GLY A 26 28.92 8.80 -36.82
CA GLY A 26 27.82 9.18 -35.91
C GLY A 26 26.93 8.04 -35.43
N SER A 27 26.78 6.97 -36.21
CA SER A 27 25.76 5.93 -35.96
C SER A 27 26.15 4.93 -34.85
N VAL A 28 27.44 4.70 -34.63
CA VAL A 28 27.92 3.72 -33.63
C VAL A 28 27.63 4.17 -32.19
N VAL A 29 27.52 5.48 -31.94
CA VAL A 29 27.24 6.03 -30.59
C VAL A 29 25.74 6.05 -30.28
N LEU A 30 24.86 6.06 -31.29
CA LEU A 30 23.41 6.12 -31.09
C LEU A 30 22.86 4.85 -30.44
N ILE A 31 23.38 3.67 -30.81
CA ILE A 31 22.93 2.38 -30.30
C ILE A 31 23.12 2.27 -28.77
N PRO A 32 24.33 2.47 -28.20
CA PRO A 32 24.50 2.42 -26.75
C PRO A 32 23.76 3.56 -26.04
N MET A 33 23.62 4.74 -26.67
CA MET A 33 22.92 5.87 -26.08
C MET A 33 21.42 5.60 -25.93
N ILE A 34 20.77 5.04 -26.97
CA ILE A 34 19.37 4.59 -26.90
C ILE A 34 19.22 3.49 -25.85
N CYS A 35 20.14 2.53 -25.79
CA CYS A 35 20.11 1.46 -24.81
C CYS A 35 20.21 1.99 -23.36
N LEU A 36 21.04 3.02 -23.15
CA LEU A 36 21.23 3.67 -21.85
C LEU A 36 20.00 4.49 -21.45
N VAL A 37 19.38 5.21 -22.39
CA VAL A 37 18.10 5.92 -22.18
C VAL A 37 16.99 4.93 -21.81
N LEU A 38 16.85 3.82 -22.55
CA LEU A 38 15.86 2.79 -22.28
C LEU A 38 16.08 2.15 -20.90
N SER A 39 17.33 1.87 -20.53
CA SER A 39 17.69 1.33 -19.22
C SER A 39 17.31 2.30 -18.08
N LEU A 40 17.60 3.59 -18.25
CA LEU A 40 17.23 4.63 -17.29
C LEU A 40 15.71 4.77 -17.14
N THR A 41 14.95 4.66 -18.23
CA THR A 41 13.48 4.72 -18.16
C THR A 41 12.90 3.55 -17.37
N ILE A 42 13.41 2.33 -17.57
CA ILE A 42 12.95 1.14 -16.84
C ILE A 42 13.27 1.26 -15.34
N ILE A 43 14.50 1.68 -15.00
CA ILE A 43 14.91 1.88 -13.60
C ILE A 43 14.06 2.98 -12.94
N GLY A 44 13.76 4.06 -13.67
CA GLY A 44 12.93 5.16 -13.18
C GLY A 44 11.49 4.74 -12.86
N GLU A 45 10.91 3.83 -13.64
CA GLU A 45 9.58 3.28 -13.35
C GLU A 45 9.58 2.38 -12.11
N LEU A 46 10.59 1.53 -11.95
CA LEU A 46 10.73 0.66 -10.76
C LEU A 46 10.86 1.46 -9.46
N LEU A 47 11.60 2.57 -9.47
CA LEU A 47 11.75 3.44 -8.29
C LEU A 47 10.44 4.13 -7.90
N LYS A 48 9.64 4.54 -8.89
CA LYS A 48 8.29 5.11 -8.64
C LYS A 48 7.36 4.06 -8.05
N GLN A 49 7.41 2.82 -8.54
CA GLN A 49 6.58 1.73 -8.04
C GLN A 49 6.90 1.38 -6.58
N SER A 50 8.19 1.34 -6.21
CA SER A 50 8.61 1.09 -4.83
C SER A 50 8.05 2.11 -3.83
N SER A 51 7.96 3.38 -4.24
CA SER A 51 7.38 4.44 -3.40
C SER A 51 5.88 4.26 -3.15
N ILE A 52 5.16 3.64 -4.09
CA ILE A 52 3.72 3.35 -3.96
C ILE A 52 3.51 2.18 -3.01
N GLU A 53 4.32 1.12 -3.14
CA GLU A 53 4.25 -0.07 -2.30
C GLU A 53 4.49 0.25 -0.82
N ILE A 54 5.47 1.12 -0.52
CA ILE A 54 5.74 1.57 0.87
C ILE A 54 4.53 2.29 1.47
N LYS A 55 3.88 3.16 0.71
CA LYS A 55 2.67 3.87 1.18
C LYS A 55 1.51 2.91 1.44
N GLN A 56 1.36 1.89 0.60
CA GLN A 56 0.32 0.86 0.79
C GLN A 56 0.59 0.03 2.04
N LEU A 57 1.83 -0.42 2.25
CA LEU A 57 2.22 -1.16 3.45
C LEU A 57 1.98 -0.34 4.73
N LYS A 58 2.34 0.94 4.73
CA LYS A 58 2.11 1.85 5.85
C LYS A 58 0.61 2.02 6.17
N LYS A 59 -0.22 2.16 5.12
CA LYS A 59 -1.68 2.23 5.29
C LYS A 59 -2.25 0.95 5.88
N GLU A 60 -1.78 -0.23 5.45
CA GLU A 60 -2.25 -1.50 5.99
C GLU A 60 -1.80 -1.69 7.45
N GLN A 61 -0.58 -1.29 7.79
CA GLN A 61 -0.12 -1.25 9.18
C GLN A 61 -1.03 -0.38 10.05
N TYR A 62 -1.40 0.82 9.57
CA TYR A 62 -2.31 1.71 10.29
C TYR A 62 -3.71 1.11 10.47
N ARG A 63 -4.18 0.37 9.46
CA ARG A 63 -5.46 -0.34 9.51
C ARG A 63 -5.44 -1.43 10.58
N LEU A 64 -4.40 -2.25 10.61
CA LEU A 64 -4.23 -3.30 11.61
C LEU A 64 -4.15 -2.72 13.03
N GLN A 65 -3.37 -1.65 13.22
CA GLN A 65 -3.29 -0.98 14.53
C GLN A 65 -4.64 -0.43 14.98
N SER A 66 -5.42 0.18 14.06
CA SER A 66 -6.77 0.66 14.37
C SER A 66 -7.72 -0.49 14.75
N ILE A 67 -7.59 -1.65 14.11
CA ILE A 67 -8.39 -2.84 14.44
C ILE A 67 -8.05 -3.34 15.85
N TRP A 68 -6.76 -3.51 16.16
CA TRP A 68 -6.34 -3.97 17.48
C TRP A 68 -6.73 -2.99 18.59
N LEU A 69 -6.66 -1.69 18.33
CA LEU A 69 -7.16 -0.67 19.25
C LEU A 69 -8.67 -0.78 19.50
N ALA A 70 -9.47 -1.04 18.46
CA ALA A 70 -10.91 -1.24 18.61
C ALA A 70 -11.22 -2.50 19.44
N ASP A 71 -10.53 -3.60 19.17
CA ASP A 71 -10.72 -4.87 19.89
C ASP A 71 -10.30 -4.74 21.37
N ALA A 72 -9.17 -4.08 21.65
CA ALA A 72 -8.71 -3.80 23.02
C ALA A 72 -9.67 -2.88 23.78
N ALA A 73 -10.20 -1.85 23.11
CA ALA A 73 -11.19 -0.95 23.69
C ALA A 73 -12.50 -1.66 24.04
N ALA A 74 -12.93 -2.62 23.23
CA ALA A 74 -14.11 -3.44 23.54
C ALA A 74 -13.89 -4.27 24.81
N GLN A 75 -12.73 -4.93 24.95
CA GLN A 75 -12.39 -5.67 26.16
C GLN A 75 -12.35 -4.77 27.40
N ARG A 76 -11.72 -3.60 27.27
CA ARG A 76 -11.69 -2.57 28.31
C ARG A 76 -13.10 -2.14 28.73
N ALA A 77 -13.98 -1.89 27.77
CA ALA A 77 -15.37 -1.53 28.03
C ALA A 77 -16.14 -2.65 28.74
N ILE A 78 -15.94 -3.91 28.35
CA ILE A 78 -16.53 -5.08 29.02
C ILE A 78 -16.08 -5.17 30.47
N THR A 79 -14.78 -5.02 30.74
CA THR A 79 -14.25 -5.04 32.11
C THR A 79 -14.83 -3.90 32.94
N LYS A 80 -14.93 -2.69 32.37
CA LYS A 80 -15.56 -1.54 33.05
C LYS A 80 -17.03 -1.79 33.33
N LEU A 81 -17.81 -2.23 32.34
CA LEU A 81 -19.24 -2.55 32.49
C LEU A 81 -19.51 -3.64 33.52
N SER A 82 -18.59 -4.59 33.68
CA SER A 82 -18.70 -5.66 34.68
C SER A 82 -18.47 -5.16 36.11
N ASN A 83 -17.64 -4.12 36.27
CA ASN A 83 -17.33 -3.51 37.56
C ASN A 83 -18.26 -2.33 37.91
N GLN A 84 -18.73 -1.61 36.88
CA GLN A 84 -19.51 -0.36 36.95
C GLN A 84 -20.62 -0.42 35.90
N THR A 85 -21.84 -0.74 36.33
CA THR A 85 -22.99 -0.92 35.43
C THR A 85 -23.48 0.39 34.79
N ASP A 86 -23.11 1.53 35.38
CA ASP A 86 -23.42 2.89 34.92
C ASP A 86 -22.39 3.45 33.92
N TYR A 87 -21.38 2.68 33.52
CA TYR A 87 -20.39 3.12 32.54
C TYR A 87 -21.01 3.39 31.16
N ASP A 88 -20.97 4.66 30.70
CA ASP A 88 -21.59 5.12 29.45
C ASP A 88 -20.63 5.18 28.25
N GLY A 89 -19.33 5.02 28.48
CA GLY A 89 -18.30 5.18 27.46
C GLY A 89 -17.19 6.12 27.90
N GLU A 90 -16.16 6.23 27.06
CA GLU A 90 -15.04 7.14 27.29
C GLU A 90 -14.26 7.39 25.99
N ILE A 91 -13.43 8.43 25.99
CA ILE A 91 -12.37 8.59 25.01
C ILE A 91 -11.07 8.08 25.62
N TRP A 92 -10.54 7.00 25.07
CA TRP A 92 -9.27 6.43 25.47
C TRP A 92 -8.18 6.90 24.52
N THR A 93 -7.28 7.75 25.03
CA THR A 93 -6.08 8.20 24.30
C THR A 93 -4.89 7.36 24.74
N LEU A 94 -4.12 6.87 23.79
CA LEU A 94 -2.88 6.12 24.02
C LEU A 94 -1.69 6.86 23.44
N LEU A 95 -0.60 6.91 24.21
CA LEU A 95 0.66 7.47 23.76
C LEU A 95 1.39 6.48 22.82
N PRO A 96 2.29 6.95 21.94
CA PRO A 96 3.05 6.08 21.04
C PRO A 96 3.76 4.93 21.77
N GLU A 97 4.29 5.21 22.97
CA GLU A 97 5.05 4.27 23.79
C GLU A 97 4.17 3.10 24.29
N ASP A 98 2.90 3.36 24.55
CA ASP A 98 1.94 2.36 25.05
C ASP A 98 1.46 1.40 23.95
N ILE A 99 1.45 1.87 22.69
CA ILE A 99 0.99 1.10 21.51
C ILE A 99 2.16 0.36 20.85
N GLY A 100 3.41 0.72 21.17
CA GLY A 100 4.59 0.25 20.44
C GLY A 100 4.64 0.80 19.01
N GLY A 101 4.09 2.00 18.80
CA GLY A 101 3.99 2.66 17.50
C GLY A 101 4.75 3.99 17.47
N GLU A 102 4.83 4.59 16.28
CA GLU A 102 5.43 5.92 16.10
C GLU A 102 4.46 7.05 16.48
N PHE A 103 3.15 6.77 16.47
CA PHE A 103 2.12 7.78 16.63
C PHE A 103 1.13 7.44 17.74
N PRO A 104 0.47 8.45 18.34
CA PRO A 104 -0.56 8.21 19.32
C PRO A 104 -1.80 7.58 18.68
N GLY A 105 -2.60 6.90 19.50
CA GLY A 105 -3.89 6.31 19.13
C GLY A 105 -5.02 6.94 19.93
N GLU A 106 -6.22 6.97 19.35
CA GLU A 106 -7.42 7.47 20.03
C GLU A 106 -8.59 6.53 19.74
N VAL A 107 -9.30 6.12 20.79
CA VAL A 107 -10.50 5.28 20.67
C VAL A 107 -11.65 5.92 21.41
N LEU A 108 -12.74 6.19 20.71
CA LEU A 108 -14.01 6.57 21.31
C LEU A 108 -14.82 5.30 21.58
N ILE A 109 -15.24 5.11 22.83
CA ILE A 109 -16.09 4.02 23.29
C ILE A 109 -17.45 4.62 23.64
N GLU A 110 -18.51 4.08 23.05
CA GLU A 110 -19.89 4.48 23.31
C GLU A 110 -20.71 3.24 23.69
N ILE A 111 -21.54 3.36 24.73
CA ILE A 111 -22.40 2.28 25.20
C ILE A 111 -23.85 2.60 24.86
N ASP A 112 -24.45 1.80 23.98
CA ASP A 112 -25.88 1.88 23.67
C ASP A 112 -26.65 0.82 24.47
N ARG A 113 -27.51 1.28 25.39
CA ARG A 113 -28.36 0.41 26.21
C ARG A 113 -29.78 0.42 25.64
N SER A 114 -30.16 -0.66 24.96
CA SER A 114 -31.53 -0.77 24.45
C SER A 114 -32.48 -1.24 25.56
N ILE A 115 -33.33 -0.31 26.02
CA ILE A 115 -34.34 -0.57 27.07
C ILE A 115 -35.41 -1.58 26.58
N GLN A 116 -35.58 -1.75 25.27
CA GLN A 116 -36.65 -2.58 24.68
C GLN A 116 -36.30 -4.07 24.54
N LYS A 117 -35.02 -4.47 24.59
CA LYS A 117 -34.60 -5.87 24.41
C LYS A 117 -33.75 -6.34 25.60
N ASN A 118 -34.41 -6.84 26.64
CA ASN A 118 -33.84 -7.75 27.65
C ASN A 118 -32.35 -7.51 28.01
N ASN A 119 -32.00 -6.30 28.44
CA ASN A 119 -30.65 -5.94 28.89
C ASN A 119 -29.53 -6.13 27.82
N SER A 120 -29.88 -6.02 26.53
CA SER A 120 -28.89 -6.04 25.44
C SER A 120 -28.17 -4.70 25.35
N ILE A 121 -26.84 -4.76 25.44
CA ILE A 121 -25.96 -3.60 25.34
C ILE A 121 -25.14 -3.73 24.06
N ILE A 122 -24.97 -2.63 23.34
CA ILE A 122 -24.08 -2.57 22.18
C ILE A 122 -22.93 -1.66 22.55
N ILE A 123 -21.71 -2.18 22.49
CA ILE A 123 -20.48 -1.40 22.68
C ILE A 123 -20.01 -0.98 21.29
N ARG A 124 -20.05 0.32 21.00
CA ARG A 124 -19.49 0.87 19.77
C ARG A 124 -18.09 1.41 20.05
N THR A 125 -17.10 0.92 19.32
CA THR A 125 -15.71 1.36 19.41
C THR A 125 -15.29 2.02 18.11
N THR A 126 -14.84 3.26 18.17
CA THR A 126 -14.29 4.02 17.04
C THR A 126 -12.81 4.28 17.29
N ALA A 127 -11.95 3.44 16.72
CA ALA A 127 -10.51 3.58 16.84
C ALA A 127 -9.93 4.38 15.67
N SER A 128 -9.00 5.28 15.96
CA SER A 128 -8.30 6.12 14.99
C SER A 128 -6.79 6.03 15.20
N TYR A 129 -6.06 5.61 14.17
CA TYR A 129 -4.59 5.56 14.18
C TYR A 129 -4.00 5.92 12.80
N PRO A 130 -2.98 6.79 12.73
CA PRO A 130 -2.50 7.72 13.77
C PRO A 130 -3.59 8.69 14.23
N ALA A 131 -3.62 9.03 15.52
CA ALA A 131 -4.55 10.01 16.05
C ALA A 131 -4.30 11.39 15.41
N LYS A 132 -5.38 12.09 15.03
CA LYS A 132 -5.37 13.47 14.48
C LYS A 132 -4.53 13.69 13.21
N SER A 133 -4.06 12.62 12.54
CA SER A 133 -3.36 12.70 11.25
C SER A 133 -4.32 12.75 10.05
N THR A 134 -3.85 13.28 8.92
CA THR A 134 -4.55 13.23 7.61
C THR A 134 -4.53 11.84 6.99
N GLU A 135 -3.50 11.04 7.29
CA GLU A 135 -3.37 9.63 6.83
C GLU A 135 -4.05 8.64 7.79
N ARG A 136 -4.83 9.13 8.75
CA ARG A 136 -5.46 8.29 9.77
C ARG A 136 -6.39 7.25 9.14
N VAL A 137 -6.31 6.05 9.66
CA VAL A 137 -7.32 5.02 9.44
C VAL A 137 -8.28 5.05 10.62
N ARG A 138 -9.58 5.02 10.33
CA ARG A 138 -10.63 4.94 11.34
C ARG A 138 -11.41 3.65 11.16
N ILE A 139 -11.53 2.88 12.23
CA ILE A 139 -12.28 1.62 12.26
C ILE A 139 -13.39 1.76 13.30
N ILE A 140 -14.61 1.47 12.87
CA ILE A 140 -15.78 1.43 13.74
C ILE A 140 -16.23 -0.02 13.83
N ARG A 141 -16.42 -0.50 15.05
CA ARG A 141 -16.94 -1.84 15.34
C ARG A 141 -18.00 -1.75 16.42
N GLU A 142 -18.97 -2.65 16.32
CA GLU A 142 -20.04 -2.80 17.30
C GLU A 142 -19.96 -4.20 17.88
N TRP A 143 -20.04 -4.29 19.21
CA TRP A 143 -19.95 -5.53 19.95
C TRP A 143 -21.24 -5.72 20.73
N PRO A 144 -22.09 -6.71 20.36
CA PRO A 144 -23.22 -7.05 21.19
C PRO A 144 -22.71 -7.68 22.49
N PHE A 145 -23.08 -7.08 23.61
CA PHE A 145 -22.76 -7.55 24.95
C PHE A 145 -24.04 -7.79 25.74
N GLN A 146 -24.12 -8.95 26.39
CA GLN A 146 -25.21 -9.26 27.29
C GLN A 146 -24.70 -9.20 28.71
N LEU A 147 -25.25 -8.29 29.51
CA LEU A 147 -24.90 -8.19 30.91
C LEU A 147 -25.53 -9.38 31.66
N ARG A 148 -24.71 -10.39 32.00
CA ARG A 148 -25.14 -11.50 32.85
C ARG A 148 -25.12 -11.01 34.29
N ILE A 149 -26.25 -10.49 34.78
CA ILE A 149 -26.41 -10.10 36.18
C ILE A 149 -26.41 -11.38 37.02
N ILE A 150 -25.28 -11.68 37.67
CA ILE A 150 -25.23 -12.76 38.65
C ILE A 150 -25.82 -12.17 39.94
N ALA A 151 -27.10 -12.44 40.18
CA ALA A 151 -27.74 -12.12 41.44
C ALA A 151 -26.97 -12.84 42.56
N THR A 152 -26.17 -12.09 43.31
CA THR A 152 -25.48 -12.59 44.51
C THR A 152 -26.57 -12.84 45.55
N LYS A 153 -26.96 -14.11 45.71
CA LYS A 153 -27.88 -14.54 46.75
C LYS A 153 -27.13 -14.44 48.09
N ASN A 154 -27.52 -13.47 48.90
CA ASN A 154 -27.12 -13.33 50.31
C ASN A 154 -27.84 -14.39 51.17
#